data_AF-A0A4P5YA64-F1
#
_entry.id   AF-A0A4P5YA64-F1
#
_cell.length_a   1.000
_cell.length_b   1.000
_cell.length_c   1.000
_cell.angle_alpha   90.00
_cell.angle_beta   90.00
_cell.angle_gamma   90.00
#
_symmetry.space_group_name_H-M   'P 1'
#
loop_
_entity.id
_entity.type
_entity.pdbx_description
1 polymer ?
#
loop_
_entity_poly.entity_id
_entity_poly.type
_entity_poly.pdbx_seq_one_letter_code
_entity_poly.pdbx_strand_id
1 'polypeptide(L)'
;MDDVPALLVRIGNDFFAIEDVCSHDGQPLTDGPVADGAITCPRHGAKFDLNTGKPLCMPATRPIPKFAVQIRDGEVFVGPAGAELPAAPVAAASTAATIVVASDIPVVSAVSSSGDHVPTPEPGADDDIRLIEALKQVIDPELMVNIVDLGLVYSVNRDDRKIYVEMTLTSPACPAGPQIVQQSKMALERLRDVDEAEIKLVMSPPWTPDRMTDEAKDMLGIF
;
A
#
# COMPACT_ATOMS: atom_id res chain seq x y z
N MET A 1 -1.77 5.96 23.90
CA MET A 1 -1.31 7.20 23.25
C MET A 1 -0.55 6.72 22.05
N ASP A 2 -1.29 6.58 20.96
CA ASP A 2 -0.88 5.89 19.75
C ASP A 2 0.21 6.73 19.06
N ASP A 3 1.37 6.12 18.87
CA ASP A 3 2.54 6.73 18.25
C ASP A 3 2.28 6.82 16.73
N VAL A 4 2.04 8.03 16.23
CA VAL A 4 1.74 8.26 14.81
C VAL A 4 3.03 8.65 14.09
N PRO A 5 3.50 7.87 13.11
CA PRO A 5 4.75 8.17 12.43
C PRO A 5 4.58 9.44 11.58
N ALA A 6 5.52 10.38 11.73
CA ALA A 6 5.49 11.67 11.05
C ALA A 6 6.63 11.75 10.02
N LEU A 7 6.30 12.20 8.81
CA LEU A 7 7.24 12.47 7.73
C LEU A 7 7.55 13.98 7.70
N LEU A 8 8.83 14.33 7.83
CA LEU A 8 9.31 15.70 7.67
C LEU A 8 9.91 15.90 6.27
N VAL A 9 9.32 16.80 5.50
CA VAL A 9 9.75 17.13 4.13
C VAL A 9 10.34 18.54 4.12
N ARG A 10 11.56 18.67 3.57
CA ARG A 10 12.21 19.96 3.34
C ARG A 10 12.19 20.33 1.86
N ILE A 11 11.58 21.46 1.51
CA ILE A 11 11.60 22.05 0.17
C ILE A 11 12.25 23.44 0.27
N GLY A 12 13.47 23.56 -0.25
CA GLY A 12 14.25 24.79 -0.08
C GLY A 12 14.50 25.12 1.39
N ASN A 13 13.94 26.24 1.85
CA ASN A 13 14.05 26.71 3.23
C ASN A 13 12.81 26.41 4.08
N ASP A 14 11.77 25.82 3.46
CA ASP A 14 10.49 25.51 4.10
C ASP A 14 10.45 24.05 4.54
N PHE A 15 9.77 23.81 5.67
CA PHE A 15 9.60 22.48 6.26
C PHE A 15 8.12 22.17 6.43
N PHE A 16 7.74 20.96 6.05
CA PHE A 16 6.38 20.44 6.13
C PHE A 16 6.39 19.13 6.91
N ALA A 17 5.42 18.94 7.81
CA ALA A 17 5.27 17.69 8.53
C ALA A 17 3.86 17.14 8.35
N ILE A 18 3.78 15.90 7.88
CA ILE A 18 2.54 15.16 7.63
C ILE A 18 2.68 13.74 8.17
N GLU A 19 1.59 13.01 8.29
CA GLU A 19 1.65 11.59 8.67
C GLU A 19 2.38 10.78 7.60
N ASP A 20 3.27 9.88 8.03
CA ASP A 20 3.98 8.95 7.16
C ASP A 20 3.15 7.71 6.86
N VAL A 21 1.83 7.88 6.71
CA VAL A 21 0.88 6.80 6.47
C VAL A 21 -0.07 7.25 5.39
N CYS A 22 -0.01 6.58 4.26
CA CYS A 22 -0.93 6.78 3.16
C CYS A 22 -2.33 6.37 3.61
N SER A 23 -3.27 7.31 3.57
CA SER A 23 -4.67 7.08 3.97
C SER A 23 -5.43 6.09 3.08
N HIS A 24 -4.84 5.63 1.97
CA HIS A 24 -5.41 4.59 1.12
C HIS A 24 -5.25 3.19 1.73
N ASP A 25 -4.03 2.80 2.10
CA ASP A 25 -3.70 1.42 2.50
C ASP A 25 -2.60 1.35 3.58
N GLY A 26 -2.45 2.42 4.37
CA GLY A 26 -1.58 2.44 5.54
C GLY A 26 -0.07 2.45 5.25
N GLN A 27 0.34 2.62 3.99
CA GLN A 27 1.75 2.48 3.60
C GLN A 27 2.57 3.75 3.87
N PRO A 28 3.87 3.60 4.19
CA PRO A 28 4.78 4.73 4.30
C PRO A 28 4.77 5.61 3.05
N LEU A 29 4.75 6.92 3.29
CA LEU A 29 4.98 7.93 2.26
C LEU A 29 6.46 8.27 2.13
N THR A 30 7.26 7.90 3.13
CA THR A 30 8.72 7.84 3.10
C THR A 30 9.16 7.14 1.82
N ASP A 31 10.19 7.71 1.17
CA ASP A 31 10.70 7.35 -0.17
C ASP A 31 9.81 7.72 -1.36
N GLY A 32 8.66 8.36 -1.12
CA GLY A 32 7.82 8.93 -2.16
C GLY A 32 8.46 10.14 -2.85
N PRO A 33 8.28 10.32 -4.18
CA PRO A 33 8.76 11.53 -4.84
C PRO A 33 7.94 12.74 -4.40
N VAL A 34 8.65 13.83 -4.09
CA VAL A 34 8.07 15.13 -3.77
C VAL A 34 8.16 16.04 -4.99
N ALA A 35 7.02 16.49 -5.48
CA ALA A 35 6.94 17.44 -6.60
C ALA A 35 5.70 18.32 -6.43
N ASP A 36 5.78 19.56 -6.91
CA ASP A 36 4.65 20.50 -6.96
C ASP A 36 3.96 20.73 -5.59
N GLY A 37 4.72 20.68 -4.50
CA GLY A 37 4.18 20.85 -3.14
C GLY A 37 3.41 19.62 -2.61
N ALA A 38 3.54 18.47 -3.26
CA ALA A 38 2.89 17.22 -2.87
C ALA A 38 3.89 16.06 -2.74
N ILE A 39 3.62 15.17 -1.79
CA ILE A 39 4.28 13.86 -1.70
C ILE A 39 3.45 12.84 -2.48
N THR A 40 4.12 11.98 -3.25
CA THR A 40 3.47 10.87 -3.94
C THR A 40 3.79 9.57 -3.21
N CYS A 41 2.76 8.83 -2.80
CA CYS A 41 2.92 7.49 -2.25
C CYS A 41 3.70 6.62 -3.26
N PRO A 42 4.87 6.07 -2.89
CA PRO A 42 5.72 5.33 -3.82
C PRO A 42 5.08 4.01 -4.29
N ARG A 43 4.11 3.47 -3.54
CA ARG A 43 3.44 2.21 -3.87
C ARG A 43 2.32 2.37 -4.90
N HIS A 44 1.35 3.23 -4.61
CA HIS A 44 0.11 3.32 -5.41
C HIS A 44 -0.06 4.64 -6.16
N GLY A 45 0.86 5.60 -5.99
CA GLY A 45 0.81 6.89 -6.67
C GLY A 45 -0.18 7.90 -6.09
N ALA A 46 -0.86 7.58 -4.98
CA ALA A 46 -1.70 8.54 -4.25
C ALA A 46 -0.88 9.78 -3.89
N LYS A 47 -1.40 10.98 -4.17
CA LYS A 47 -0.69 12.24 -3.92
C LYS A 47 -1.33 12.97 -2.76
N PHE A 48 -0.51 13.55 -1.88
CA PHE A 48 -0.97 14.36 -0.76
C PHE A 48 -0.32 15.73 -0.79
N ASP A 49 -1.15 16.77 -0.69
CA ASP A 49 -0.70 18.14 -0.57
C ASP A 49 0.03 18.35 0.78
N LEU A 50 1.28 18.80 0.75
CA LEU A 50 2.11 18.98 1.97
C LEU A 50 1.60 20.10 2.88
N ASN A 51 0.80 21.03 2.34
CA ASN A 51 0.26 22.15 3.11
C ASN A 51 -0.99 21.80 3.89
N THR A 52 -1.78 20.83 3.41
CA THR A 52 -3.12 20.55 3.93
C THR A 52 -3.35 19.08 4.27
N GLY A 53 -2.48 18.17 3.82
CA GLY A 53 -2.65 16.72 3.93
C GLY A 53 -3.75 16.17 3.03
N LYS A 54 -4.37 16.98 2.16
CA LYS A 54 -5.48 16.53 1.31
C LYS A 54 -4.98 15.63 0.18
N PRO A 55 -5.73 14.57 -0.17
CA PRO A 55 -5.41 13.79 -1.34
C PRO A 55 -5.66 14.64 -2.59
N LEU A 56 -4.71 14.62 -3.51
CA LEU A 56 -4.78 15.30 -4.81
C LEU A 56 -5.12 14.33 -5.95
N CYS A 57 -5.00 13.03 -5.71
CA CYS A 57 -5.28 12.00 -6.70
C CYS A 57 -5.73 10.70 -6.02
N MET A 58 -6.59 9.97 -6.73
CA MET A 58 -6.89 8.58 -6.41
C MET A 58 -5.58 7.76 -6.38
N PRO A 59 -5.50 6.69 -5.57
CA PRO A 59 -6.60 6.02 -4.89
C PRO A 59 -6.93 6.52 -3.47
N ALA A 60 -6.20 7.50 -2.92
CA ALA A 60 -6.53 8.05 -1.61
C ALA A 60 -7.74 8.99 -1.67
N THR A 61 -8.70 8.79 -0.77
CA THR A 61 -9.94 9.60 -0.69
C THR A 61 -10.05 10.40 0.61
N ARG A 62 -9.20 10.10 1.61
CA ARG A 62 -9.16 10.83 2.90
C ARG A 62 -7.86 11.62 3.05
N PRO A 63 -7.90 12.78 3.75
CA PRO A 63 -6.69 13.50 4.12
C PRO A 63 -5.87 12.73 5.15
N ILE A 64 -4.56 12.96 5.11
CA ILE A 64 -3.63 12.55 6.16
C ILE A 64 -3.45 13.70 7.18
N PRO A 65 -3.21 13.40 8.47
CA PRO A 65 -2.86 14.38 9.47
C PRO A 65 -1.68 15.25 9.07
N LYS A 66 -1.76 16.53 9.43
CA LYS A 66 -0.66 17.50 9.34
C LYS A 66 -0.18 17.84 10.74
N PHE A 67 1.12 18.02 10.89
CA PHE A 67 1.75 18.45 12.13
C PHE A 67 2.21 19.90 12.04
N ALA A 68 2.22 20.60 13.17
CA ALA A 68 2.81 21.93 13.28
C ALA A 68 4.34 21.81 13.20
N VAL A 69 4.97 22.71 12.44
CA VAL A 69 6.43 22.78 12.32
C VAL A 69 6.90 24.16 12.78
N GLN A 70 7.93 24.20 13.64
CA GLN A 70 8.60 25.44 14.04
C GLN A 70 10.11 25.29 13.91
N ILE A 71 10.79 26.36 13.51
CA ILE A 71 12.25 26.40 13.39
C ILE A 71 12.76 27.41 14.41
N ARG A 72 13.63 26.98 15.33
CA ARG A 72 14.27 27.85 16.33
C ARG A 72 15.73 27.46 16.46
N ASP A 73 16.63 28.44 16.43
CA ASP A 73 18.08 28.23 16.58
C ASP A 73 18.71 27.20 15.61
N GLY A 74 18.10 27.02 14.43
CA GLY A 74 18.55 26.04 13.42
C GLY A 74 18.00 24.62 13.61
N GLU A 75 17.19 24.38 14.65
CA GLU A 75 16.53 23.11 14.93
C GLU A 75 15.05 23.13 14.51
N VAL A 76 14.54 21.98 14.06
CA VAL A 76 13.16 21.82 13.58
C VAL A 76 12.33 21.05 14.60
N PHE A 77 11.19 21.61 14.97
CA PHE A 77 10.26 21.11 15.97
C PHE A 77 8.96 20.68 15.31
N VAL A 78 8.48 19.47 15.61
CA VAL A 78 7.23 18.91 15.07
C VAL A 78 6.28 18.57 16.22
N GLY A 79 4.99 18.85 16.06
CA GLY A 79 3.97 18.45 17.04
C GLY A 79 2.53 18.58 16.53
N PRO A 80 1.53 18.32 17.38
CA PRO A 80 0.15 18.18 16.94
C PRO A 80 -0.40 19.47 16.32
N ALA A 81 -1.33 19.31 15.36
CA ALA A 81 -1.98 20.41 14.68
C ALA A 81 -2.63 21.39 15.69
N GLY A 82 -2.19 22.65 15.67
CA GLY A 82 -2.74 23.70 16.53
C GLY A 82 -2.10 23.82 17.93
N ALA A 83 -1.09 23.01 18.26
CA ALA A 83 -0.32 23.18 19.48
C ALA A 83 0.80 24.21 19.31
N GLU A 84 0.93 25.11 20.29
CA GLU A 84 2.13 25.94 20.44
C GLU A 84 3.28 25.05 20.93
N LEU A 85 4.29 24.85 20.09
CA LEU A 85 5.39 23.94 20.39
C LEU A 85 6.23 24.48 21.56
N PRO A 86 6.60 23.64 22.54
CA PRO A 86 7.39 24.07 23.70
C PRO A 86 8.76 24.59 23.28
N ALA A 87 9.31 25.53 24.05
CA ALA A 87 10.52 26.27 23.71
C ALA A 87 11.85 25.49 23.89
N ALA A 88 11.79 24.23 24.32
CA ALA A 88 12.97 23.41 24.58
C ALA A 88 13.20 22.44 23.42
N PRO A 89 14.47 22.23 22.97
CA PRO A 89 14.82 21.24 21.95
C PRO A 89 14.14 19.92 22.28
N VAL A 90 13.42 19.36 21.30
CA VAL A 90 12.99 17.96 21.41
C VAL A 90 14.28 17.15 21.28
N ALA A 91 14.95 16.94 22.41
CA ALA A 91 15.98 15.93 22.53
C ALA A 91 15.32 14.61 22.12
N ALA A 92 15.70 14.11 20.95
CA ALA A 92 15.37 12.81 20.35
C ALA A 92 14.39 11.98 21.20
N ALA A 93 13.11 12.36 21.18
CA ALA A 93 12.06 11.48 21.65
C ALA A 93 11.89 10.47 20.53
N SER A 94 12.23 9.22 20.83
CA SER A 94 12.24 8.08 19.92
C SER A 94 10.83 7.77 19.40
N THR A 95 10.42 8.51 18.38
CA THR A 95 9.39 8.20 17.41
C THR A 95 10.04 8.53 16.06
N ALA A 96 10.11 7.56 15.14
CA ALA A 96 10.94 7.66 13.93
C ALA A 96 10.41 8.74 12.96
N ALA A 97 10.80 9.99 13.15
CA ALA A 97 10.58 11.06 12.18
C ALA A 97 11.69 11.00 11.12
N THR A 98 11.39 10.42 9.96
CA THR A 98 12.31 10.37 8.83
C THR A 98 12.35 11.74 8.14
N ILE A 99 13.55 12.31 7.99
CA ILE A 99 13.75 13.59 7.30
C ILE A 99 14.07 13.30 5.83
N VAL A 100 13.19 13.72 4.91
CA VAL A 100 13.41 13.58 3.46
C VAL A 100 13.71 14.97 2.87
N VAL A 101 14.90 15.11 2.29
CA VAL A 101 15.39 16.35 1.68
C VAL A 101 15.23 16.27 0.17
N ALA A 102 14.44 17.18 -0.42
CA ALA A 102 14.05 17.15 -1.83
C ALA A 102 15.18 17.41 -2.86
N SER A 103 16.47 17.42 -2.47
CA SER A 103 17.56 17.90 -3.35
C SER A 103 18.77 16.98 -3.54
N ASP A 104 18.86 15.82 -2.87
CA ASP A 104 19.95 14.85 -3.12
C ASP A 104 19.45 13.41 -3.00
N ILE A 105 18.97 12.85 -4.11
CA ILE A 105 18.67 11.42 -4.23
C ILE A 105 19.84 10.76 -4.99
N PRO A 106 20.79 10.10 -4.32
CA PRO A 106 21.54 9.01 -4.91
C PRO A 106 20.96 7.65 -4.47
N VAL A 107 20.94 6.74 -5.44
CA VAL A 107 20.36 5.41 -5.38
C VAL A 107 21.16 4.46 -4.47
N VAL A 108 20.43 3.70 -3.64
CA VAL A 108 20.74 2.44 -2.92
C VAL A 108 22.05 2.35 -2.10
N SER A 109 21.95 1.92 -0.84
CA SER A 109 21.99 0.50 -0.46
C SER A 109 22.29 0.30 1.04
N ALA A 110 21.73 -0.79 1.57
CA ALA A 110 22.21 -1.63 2.67
C ALA A 110 21.97 -1.24 4.16
N VAL A 111 21.15 -2.10 4.79
CA VAL A 111 21.46 -3.07 5.88
C VAL A 111 21.28 -2.73 7.38
N SER A 112 20.37 -3.52 7.99
CA SER A 112 20.24 -4.11 9.36
C SER A 112 20.06 -3.24 10.63
N SER A 113 18.91 -3.38 11.32
CA SER A 113 18.60 -4.24 12.51
C SER A 113 19.09 -3.62 13.85
N SER A 114 18.34 -3.52 14.97
CA SER A 114 17.49 -4.55 15.63
C SER A 114 16.62 -3.99 16.79
N GLY A 115 15.46 -4.66 17.04
CA GLY A 115 14.77 -4.94 18.33
C GLY A 115 13.93 -3.83 19.00
N ASP A 116 12.71 -4.03 19.55
CA ASP A 116 12.07 -5.26 20.05
C ASP A 116 10.50 -5.22 20.13
N HIS A 117 9.92 -6.39 19.80
CA HIS A 117 8.66 -7.09 20.11
C HIS A 117 7.32 -6.39 20.52
N VAL A 118 6.34 -6.46 19.60
CA VAL A 118 4.86 -6.41 19.82
C VAL A 118 4.29 -7.82 19.48
N PRO A 119 3.18 -8.29 20.10
CA PRO A 119 2.75 -9.68 20.03
C PRO A 119 2.46 -10.15 18.60
N THR A 120 2.98 -11.32 18.29
CA THR A 120 3.04 -11.94 16.97
C THR A 120 1.65 -12.22 16.38
N PRO A 121 1.32 -11.72 15.17
CA PRO A 121 0.24 -12.30 14.36
C PRO A 121 0.68 -13.69 13.88
N GLU A 122 -0.28 -14.60 13.79
CA GLU A 122 -0.04 -15.99 13.41
C GLU A 122 0.75 -16.04 12.08
N PRO A 123 1.81 -16.88 11.96
CA PRO A 123 2.72 -16.86 10.82
C PRO A 123 1.97 -17.26 9.54
N GLY A 124 1.54 -16.27 8.76
CA GLY A 124 0.83 -16.46 7.50
C GLY A 124 -0.03 -15.27 7.05
N ALA A 125 -0.58 -14.48 7.98
CA ALA A 125 -1.58 -13.45 7.64
C ALA A 125 -1.03 -12.28 6.79
N ASP A 126 0.19 -11.81 7.08
CA ASP A 126 0.83 -10.73 6.33
C ASP A 126 1.27 -11.14 4.92
N ASP A 127 1.43 -12.44 4.73
CA ASP A 127 1.91 -13.09 3.52
C ASP A 127 0.76 -13.31 2.53
N ASP A 128 -0.36 -13.82 3.03
CA ASP A 128 -1.61 -13.99 2.28
C ASP A 128 -2.11 -12.67 1.69
N ILE A 129 -2.00 -11.56 2.45
CA ILE A 129 -2.38 -10.23 1.97
C ILE A 129 -1.57 -9.85 0.71
N ARG A 130 -0.26 -10.11 0.68
CA ARG A 130 0.58 -9.76 -0.48
C ARG A 130 0.25 -10.59 -1.72
N LEU A 131 -0.07 -11.87 -1.53
CA LEU A 131 -0.50 -12.76 -2.61
C LEU A 131 -1.82 -12.29 -3.22
N ILE A 132 -2.78 -11.92 -2.38
CA ILE A 132 -4.09 -11.39 -2.81
C ILE A 132 -3.92 -10.03 -3.52
N GLU A 133 -3.08 -9.14 -3.01
CA GLU A 133 -2.78 -7.85 -3.64
C GLU A 133 -2.10 -8.01 -5.01
N ALA A 134 -1.25 -9.02 -5.18
CA ALA A 134 -0.68 -9.35 -6.48
C ALA A 134 -1.76 -9.85 -7.45
N LEU A 135 -2.67 -10.72 -6.99
CA LEU A 135 -3.78 -11.24 -7.79
C LEU A 135 -4.79 -10.16 -8.19
N LYS A 136 -5.02 -9.13 -7.37
CA LYS A 136 -5.87 -7.97 -7.70
C LYS A 136 -5.38 -7.17 -8.90
N GLN A 137 -4.11 -7.28 -9.28
CA GLN A 137 -3.57 -6.61 -10.49
C GLN A 137 -4.03 -7.30 -11.79
N VAL A 138 -4.58 -8.52 -11.69
CA VAL A 138 -5.05 -9.27 -12.85
C VAL A 138 -6.51 -8.92 -13.12
N ILE A 139 -6.75 -8.34 -14.28
CA ILE A 139 -8.06 -7.87 -14.73
C ILE A 139 -8.67 -8.88 -15.70
N ASP A 140 -9.93 -9.26 -15.48
CA ASP A 140 -10.70 -9.99 -16.48
C ASP A 140 -10.98 -9.05 -17.67
N PRO A 141 -10.49 -9.36 -18.88
CA PRO A 141 -10.61 -8.46 -20.03
C PRO A 141 -12.04 -8.33 -20.57
N GLU A 142 -12.96 -9.22 -20.18
CA GLU A 142 -14.37 -9.17 -20.58
C GLU A 142 -15.17 -8.27 -19.63
N LEU A 143 -14.89 -8.35 -18.33
CA LEU A 143 -15.64 -7.62 -17.29
C LEU A 143 -14.95 -6.34 -16.81
N MET A 144 -13.66 -6.14 -17.12
CA MET A 144 -12.86 -4.99 -16.69
C MET A 144 -12.76 -4.81 -15.16
N VAL A 145 -12.96 -5.90 -14.42
CA VAL A 145 -12.84 -5.98 -12.96
C VAL A 145 -11.76 -7.00 -12.62
N ASN A 146 -11.09 -6.83 -11.48
CA ASN A 146 -10.04 -7.76 -11.07
C ASN A 146 -10.61 -9.11 -10.61
N ILE A 147 -9.81 -10.15 -10.77
CA ILE A 147 -10.20 -11.54 -10.50
C ILE A 147 -10.51 -11.82 -9.01
N VAL A 148 -10.00 -11.00 -8.10
CA VAL A 148 -10.25 -11.13 -6.66
C VAL A 148 -11.62 -10.56 -6.31
N ASP A 149 -11.92 -9.35 -6.76
CA ASP A 149 -13.20 -8.68 -6.52
C ASP A 149 -14.35 -9.35 -7.29
N LEU A 150 -14.04 -9.99 -8.43
CA LEU A 150 -14.97 -10.88 -9.11
C LEU A 150 -15.23 -12.19 -8.33
N GLY A 151 -14.44 -12.50 -7.30
CA GLY A 151 -14.56 -13.75 -6.55
C GLY A 151 -14.17 -14.99 -7.36
N LEU A 152 -13.26 -14.85 -8.33
CA LEU A 152 -12.75 -15.96 -9.14
C LEU A 152 -11.69 -16.78 -8.40
N VAL A 153 -10.98 -16.18 -7.46
CA VAL A 153 -9.98 -16.86 -6.62
C VAL A 153 -10.69 -17.56 -5.45
N TYR A 154 -10.57 -18.89 -5.38
CA TYR A 154 -11.23 -19.70 -4.35
C TYR A 154 -10.32 -19.99 -3.17
N SER A 155 -9.05 -20.30 -3.45
CA SER A 155 -8.05 -20.48 -2.42
C SER A 155 -6.68 -20.08 -2.92
N VAL A 156 -5.87 -19.58 -1.99
CA VAL A 156 -4.44 -19.37 -2.16
C VAL A 156 -3.78 -20.12 -1.03
N ASN A 157 -2.84 -20.99 -1.36
CA ASN A 157 -2.08 -21.76 -0.38
C ASN A 157 -0.59 -21.59 -0.68
N ARG A 158 0.19 -21.45 0.38
CA ARG A 158 1.64 -21.27 0.30
C ARG A 158 2.34 -22.46 0.93
N ASP A 159 3.27 -23.05 0.17
CA ASP A 159 4.23 -24.04 0.64
C ASP A 159 5.64 -23.50 0.40
N ASP A 160 6.25 -22.96 1.45
CA ASP A 160 7.55 -22.30 1.40
C ASP A 160 7.62 -21.13 0.38
N ARG A 161 8.25 -21.34 -0.77
CA ARG A 161 8.33 -20.36 -1.87
C ARG A 161 7.45 -20.73 -3.08
N LYS A 162 6.59 -21.75 -2.94
CA LYS A 162 5.65 -22.17 -3.98
C LYS A 162 4.23 -21.75 -3.61
N ILE A 163 3.53 -21.17 -4.58
CA ILE A 163 2.15 -20.72 -4.40
C ILE A 163 1.22 -21.59 -5.24
N TYR A 164 0.18 -22.12 -4.61
CA TYR A 164 -0.90 -22.86 -5.26
C TYR A 164 -2.17 -22.03 -5.20
N VAL A 165 -2.71 -21.68 -6.36
CA VAL A 165 -3.98 -20.97 -6.46
C VAL A 165 -5.01 -21.87 -7.10
N GLU A 166 -6.13 -22.09 -6.41
CA GLU A 166 -7.33 -22.62 -7.04
C GLU A 166 -8.24 -21.45 -7.42
N MET A 167 -8.55 -21.35 -8.71
CA MET A 167 -9.45 -20.32 -9.22
C MET A 167 -10.39 -20.87 -10.27
N THR A 168 -11.44 -20.12 -10.57
CA THR A 168 -12.43 -20.45 -11.58
C THR A 168 -12.54 -19.36 -12.63
N LEU A 169 -13.44 -19.54 -13.59
CA LEU A 169 -13.79 -18.54 -14.59
C LEU A 169 -15.29 -18.25 -14.49
N THR A 170 -15.67 -17.08 -14.98
CA THR A 170 -17.08 -16.68 -15.13
C THR A 170 -17.86 -17.63 -16.05
N SER A 171 -17.17 -18.33 -16.97
CA SER A 171 -17.74 -19.34 -17.85
C SER A 171 -16.70 -20.41 -18.23
N PRO A 172 -17.10 -21.70 -18.35
CA PRO A 172 -16.18 -22.81 -18.64
C PRO A 172 -15.50 -22.75 -20.01
N ALA A 173 -15.99 -21.90 -20.92
CA ALA A 173 -15.43 -21.69 -22.27
C ALA A 173 -14.89 -20.27 -22.47
N CYS A 174 -14.54 -19.56 -21.41
CA CYS A 174 -14.04 -18.18 -21.53
C CYS A 174 -12.74 -18.14 -22.37
N PRO A 175 -12.73 -17.44 -23.53
CA PRO A 175 -11.56 -17.38 -24.41
C PRO A 175 -10.37 -16.68 -23.75
N ALA A 176 -10.64 -15.81 -22.77
CA ALA A 176 -9.62 -15.12 -21.98
C ALA A 176 -9.03 -15.99 -20.85
N GLY A 177 -9.56 -17.19 -20.59
CA GLY A 177 -9.10 -18.05 -19.50
C GLY A 177 -7.58 -18.28 -19.46
N PRO A 178 -6.93 -18.68 -20.57
CA PRO A 178 -5.48 -18.85 -20.62
C PRO A 178 -4.69 -17.57 -20.32
N GLN A 179 -5.21 -16.40 -20.72
CA GLN A 179 -4.58 -15.12 -20.43
C GLN A 179 -4.64 -14.81 -18.93
N ILE A 180 -5.82 -14.97 -18.32
CA ILE A 180 -6.02 -14.73 -16.89
C ILE A 180 -5.09 -15.63 -16.06
N VAL A 181 -5.07 -16.93 -16.38
CA VAL A 181 -4.19 -17.91 -15.71
C VAL A 181 -2.72 -17.49 -15.81
N GLN A 182 -2.25 -17.11 -17.00
CA GLN A 182 -0.87 -16.68 -17.20
C GLN A 182 -0.55 -15.38 -16.46
N GLN A 183 -1.47 -14.42 -16.45
CA GLN A 183 -1.30 -13.15 -15.75
C GLN A 183 -1.28 -13.35 -14.22
N SER A 184 -2.12 -14.23 -13.67
CA SER A 184 -2.10 -14.62 -12.26
C SER A 184 -0.77 -15.26 -11.87
N LYS A 185 -0.26 -16.19 -12.67
CA LYS A 185 1.06 -16.79 -12.47
C LYS A 185 2.16 -15.73 -12.45
N MET A 186 2.22 -14.89 -13.49
CA MET A 186 3.23 -13.84 -13.60
C MET A 186 3.15 -12.79 -12.47
N ALA A 187 1.94 -12.47 -12.00
CA ALA A 187 1.76 -11.51 -10.91
C ALA A 187 2.34 -12.04 -9.59
N LEU A 188 2.13 -13.32 -9.30
CA LEU A 188 2.66 -13.98 -8.10
C LEU A 188 4.19 -14.17 -8.18
N GLU A 189 4.72 -14.62 -9.32
CA GLU A 189 6.17 -14.85 -9.51
C GLU A 189 7.01 -13.55 -9.54
N ARG A 190 6.38 -12.37 -9.57
CA ARG A 190 7.08 -11.09 -9.40
C ARG A 190 7.43 -10.80 -7.94
N LEU A 191 6.79 -11.49 -6.99
CA LEU A 191 7.09 -11.35 -5.58
C LEU A 191 8.45 -11.99 -5.29
N ARG A 192 9.30 -11.31 -4.53
CA ARG A 192 10.70 -11.72 -4.29
C ARG A 192 10.82 -13.04 -3.51
N ASP A 193 9.75 -13.41 -2.84
CA ASP A 193 9.58 -14.55 -1.96
C ASP A 193 8.78 -15.69 -2.59
N VAL A 194 8.53 -15.64 -3.90
CA VAL A 194 7.89 -16.70 -4.70
C VAL A 194 8.86 -17.19 -5.78
N ASP A 195 9.15 -18.49 -5.78
CA ASP A 195 9.97 -19.15 -6.82
C ASP A 195 9.11 -19.74 -7.95
N GLU A 196 7.90 -20.20 -7.61
CA GLU A 196 7.00 -20.85 -8.56
C GLU A 196 5.54 -20.63 -8.16
N ALA A 197 4.70 -20.25 -9.12
CA ALA A 197 3.25 -20.23 -8.94
C ALA A 197 2.56 -21.25 -9.85
N GLU A 198 1.72 -22.08 -9.25
CA GLU A 198 0.86 -23.05 -9.92
C GLU A 198 -0.60 -22.59 -9.82
N ILE A 199 -1.22 -22.37 -10.98
CA ILE A 199 -2.62 -21.94 -11.08
C ILE A 199 -3.45 -23.12 -11.57
N LYS A 200 -4.36 -23.58 -10.72
CA LYS A 200 -5.27 -24.69 -11.01
C LYS A 200 -6.67 -24.15 -11.24
N LEU A 201 -7.19 -24.43 -12.44
CA LEU A 201 -8.54 -24.06 -12.80
C LEU A 201 -9.53 -25.12 -12.31
N VAL A 202 -10.47 -24.71 -11.45
CA VAL A 202 -11.55 -25.57 -10.95
C VAL A 202 -12.89 -25.12 -11.51
N MET A 203 -13.69 -26.08 -11.98
CA MET A 203 -15.05 -25.83 -12.50
C MET A 203 -16.13 -26.15 -11.46
N SER A 204 -15.74 -26.54 -10.26
CA SER A 204 -16.65 -26.94 -9.18
C SER A 204 -16.10 -26.44 -7.84
N PRO A 205 -16.88 -25.69 -7.06
CA PRO A 205 -18.22 -25.18 -7.40
C PRO A 205 -18.19 -24.22 -8.62
N PRO A 206 -19.29 -24.08 -9.38
CA PRO A 206 -19.36 -23.08 -10.43
C PRO A 206 -19.37 -21.67 -9.82
N TRP A 207 -18.86 -20.71 -10.57
CA TRP A 207 -18.94 -19.31 -10.19
C TRP A 207 -20.38 -18.80 -10.27
N THR A 208 -20.76 -17.95 -9.31
CA THR A 208 -22.01 -17.16 -9.36
C THR A 208 -21.68 -15.70 -8.99
N PRO A 209 -22.46 -14.72 -9.49
CA PRO A 209 -22.26 -13.30 -9.17
C PRO A 209 -22.31 -12.99 -7.67
N ASP A 210 -22.95 -13.83 -6.85
CA ASP A 210 -22.98 -13.67 -5.39
C ASP A 210 -21.59 -13.62 -4.76
N ARG A 211 -20.59 -14.22 -5.41
CA ARG A 211 -19.19 -14.26 -4.96
C ARG A 211 -18.44 -12.95 -5.16
N MET A 212 -19.00 -12.03 -5.95
CA MET A 212 -18.40 -10.72 -6.16
C MET A 212 -18.50 -9.88 -4.88
N THR A 213 -17.54 -8.99 -4.69
CA THR A 213 -17.65 -7.92 -3.69
C THR A 213 -18.81 -6.99 -4.02
N ASP A 214 -19.34 -6.31 -3.00
CA ASP A 214 -20.46 -5.39 -3.19
C ASP A 214 -20.08 -4.24 -4.15
N GLU A 215 -18.83 -3.77 -4.07
CA GLU A 215 -18.29 -2.77 -5.00
C GLU A 215 -18.25 -3.27 -6.45
N ALA A 216 -17.84 -4.51 -6.68
CA ALA A 216 -17.81 -5.09 -8.03
C ALA A 216 -19.24 -5.30 -8.57
N LYS A 217 -20.19 -5.69 -7.72
CA LYS A 217 -21.61 -5.81 -8.09
C LYS A 217 -22.18 -4.46 -8.51
N ASP A 218 -21.91 -3.41 -7.74
CA ASP A 218 -22.31 -2.04 -8.05
C ASP A 218 -21.70 -1.56 -9.38
N MET A 219 -20.42 -1.83 -9.63
CA MET A 219 -19.75 -1.48 -10.89
C MET A 219 -20.39 -2.15 -12.12
N LEU A 220 -20.85 -3.38 -11.97
CA LEU A 220 -21.51 -4.13 -13.05
C LEU A 220 -23.04 -3.93 -13.09
N GLY A 221 -23.60 -3.16 -12.15
CA GLY A 221 -25.05 -2.92 -12.04
C GLY A 221 -25.85 -4.19 -11.71
N ILE A 222 -25.27 -5.09 -10.91
CA ILE A 222 -25.88 -6.33 -10.42
C ILE A 222 -26.34 -6.09 -8.99
N PHE A 223 -27.61 -6.36 -8.67
CA PHE A 223 -28.21 -6.13 -7.34
C PHE A 223 -28.77 -7.43 -6.76
#